data_AF-A0A7J6KJ90-F1
#
_entry.id   AF-A0A7J6KJ90-F1
#
_cell.length_a   1.000
_cell.length_b   1.000
_cell.length_c   1.000
_cell.angle_alpha   90.00
_cell.angle_beta   90.00
_cell.angle_gamma   90.00
#
_symmetry.space_group_name_H-M   'P 1'
#
loop_
_entity.id
_entity.type
_entity.pdbx_description
1 polymer ?
#
loop_
_entity_poly.entity_id
_entity_poly.type
_entity_poly.pdbx_seq_one_letter_code
_entity_poly.pdbx_strand_id
1 'polypeptide(L)'
;IPETVGRRGREEVRKDRSDDDNIETRIDVNNLPLVDGAPWSLDSKPNAGKMKVTYDCVKRRILTACGSYGLSGKKACFYAIKNFEGTERTFAQSALAGVPQGSEDSLAMFFEKMDGKYLNYWSEGRALSEFTKLKKNANEDPITYLNRLSEIAKTLPVSDGELRKQFLQGL
;
A
#
# COMPACT_ATOMS: atom_id res chain seq x y z
N ILE A 1 33.05 39.08 66.98
CA ILE A 1 32.49 39.61 65.71
C ILE A 1 33.66 39.63 64.72
N PRO A 2 33.58 38.95 63.56
CA PRO A 2 32.45 38.98 62.64
C PRO A 2 31.80 37.63 62.31
N GLU A 3 30.54 37.73 61.91
CA GLU A 3 29.66 36.70 61.37
C GLU A 3 30.03 36.35 59.91
N THR A 4 29.73 35.13 59.48
CA THR A 4 29.16 34.88 58.15
C THR A 4 28.31 33.61 58.18
N VAL A 5 27.06 33.80 57.76
CA VAL A 5 25.97 32.83 57.66
C VAL A 5 26.11 32.04 56.36
N GLY A 6 25.80 30.75 56.33
CA GLY A 6 25.51 30.10 55.05
C GLY A 6 25.35 28.58 54.99
N ARG A 7 24.08 28.16 54.97
CA ARG A 7 23.49 27.05 54.18
C ARG A 7 23.63 25.59 54.65
N ARG A 8 22.48 25.16 55.19
CA ARG A 8 21.81 23.85 55.09
C ARG A 8 22.31 22.96 53.94
N GLY A 9 22.89 21.81 54.28
CA GLY A 9 22.94 20.63 53.42
C GLY A 9 21.78 19.71 53.77
N ARG A 10 20.76 19.66 52.91
CA ARG A 10 19.67 18.70 52.97
C ARG A 10 20.13 17.50 52.16
N GLU A 11 20.38 16.37 52.81
CA GLU A 11 20.64 15.08 52.14
C GLU A 11 19.37 14.66 51.39
N GLU A 12 19.39 14.80 50.07
CA GLU A 12 18.40 14.20 49.19
C GLU A 12 18.80 12.76 48.91
N VAL A 13 17.97 11.85 49.43
CA VAL A 13 17.89 10.44 49.08
C VAL A 13 17.81 10.32 47.56
N ARG A 14 18.89 9.80 46.95
CA ARG A 14 18.88 9.42 45.53
C ARG A 14 17.87 8.30 45.34
N LYS A 15 16.76 8.64 44.70
CA LYS A 15 15.83 7.68 44.12
C LYS A 15 16.53 7.04 42.93
N ASP A 16 16.97 5.80 43.07
CA ASP A 16 17.24 4.93 41.93
C ASP A 16 15.92 4.75 41.18
N ARG A 17 15.75 5.52 40.11
CA ARG A 17 14.81 5.21 39.05
C ARG A 17 15.56 4.31 38.09
N SER A 18 15.34 3.01 38.23
CA SER A 18 15.48 2.07 37.13
C SER A 18 14.43 2.47 36.08
N ASP A 19 14.80 3.38 35.19
CA ASP A 19 14.05 3.60 33.96
C ASP A 19 14.24 2.33 33.12
N ASP A 20 13.14 1.57 33.01
CA ASP A 20 12.96 0.48 32.06
C ASP A 20 13.54 0.86 30.69
N ASP A 21 14.36 -0.03 30.14
CA ASP A 21 14.94 -0.01 28.79
C ASP A 21 13.84 -0.13 27.71
N ASN A 22 12.94 0.85 27.64
CA ASN A 22 12.02 1.00 26.52
C ASN A 22 12.71 1.84 25.45
N ILE A 23 13.71 1.24 24.79
CA ILE A 23 14.28 1.77 23.56
C ILE A 23 13.20 1.59 22.47
N GLU A 24 12.18 2.46 22.50
CA GLU A 24 11.41 2.76 21.31
C GLU A 24 12.40 3.37 20.31
N THR A 25 13.03 2.53 19.50
CA THR A 25 13.74 2.99 18.31
C THR A 25 12.74 3.80 17.50
N ARG A 26 12.89 5.14 17.54
CA ARG A 26 12.07 6.07 16.76
C ARG A 26 12.45 5.91 15.29
N ILE A 27 11.93 4.87 14.66
CA ILE A 27 12.13 4.61 13.22
C ILE A 27 11.57 5.81 12.46
N ASP A 28 12.45 6.51 11.76
CA ASP A 28 12.08 7.61 10.88
C ASP A 28 11.55 7.06 9.55
N VAL A 29 10.23 7.14 9.38
CA VAL A 29 9.50 6.69 8.19
C VAL A 29 10.02 7.35 6.90
N ASN A 30 10.55 8.58 7.00
CA ASN A 30 11.05 9.30 5.82
C ASN A 30 12.34 8.68 5.26
N ASN A 31 13.12 7.99 6.09
CA ASN A 31 14.37 7.35 5.66
C ASN A 31 14.18 5.91 5.18
N LEU A 32 13.00 5.32 5.38
CA LEU A 32 12.70 3.97 4.91
C LEU A 32 12.55 3.92 3.37
N PRO A 33 13.09 2.90 2.69
CA PRO A 33 12.94 2.76 1.26
C PRO A 33 11.48 2.50 0.88
N LEU A 34 11.11 2.93 -0.33
CA LEU A 34 9.83 2.55 -0.93
C LEU A 34 9.83 1.06 -1.25
N VAL A 35 8.64 0.46 -1.32
CA VAL A 35 8.50 -0.92 -1.77
C VAL A 35 8.75 -1.03 -3.27
N ASP A 36 9.11 -2.22 -3.75
CA ASP A 36 9.20 -2.44 -5.19
C ASP A 36 7.87 -2.09 -5.89
N GLY A 37 7.94 -1.43 -7.05
CA GLY A 37 6.77 -0.95 -7.77
C GLY A 37 6.14 0.35 -7.24
N ALA A 38 6.74 0.98 -6.23
CA ALA A 38 6.37 2.31 -5.75
C ALA A 38 7.38 3.39 -6.24
N PRO A 39 7.00 4.68 -6.27
CA PRO A 39 5.67 5.20 -5.93
C PRO A 39 4.61 4.74 -6.94
N TRP A 40 3.40 4.44 -6.45
CA TRP A 40 2.32 3.89 -7.26
C TRP A 40 1.24 4.94 -7.53
N SER A 41 0.81 5.03 -8.79
CA SER A 41 -0.35 5.78 -9.25
C SER A 41 -0.99 5.06 -10.45
N LEU A 42 -2.27 5.35 -10.71
CA LEU A 42 -2.95 4.88 -11.93
C LEU A 42 -2.35 5.51 -13.19
N ASP A 43 -1.78 6.72 -13.08
CA ASP A 43 -1.21 7.45 -14.21
C ASP A 43 0.28 7.13 -14.44
N SER A 44 0.89 6.34 -13.55
CA SER A 44 2.31 5.95 -13.69
C SER A 44 2.49 5.15 -14.98
N LYS A 45 3.21 5.75 -15.94
CA LYS A 45 3.53 5.07 -17.21
C LYS A 45 4.41 3.86 -16.90
N PRO A 46 4.07 2.66 -17.40
CA PRO A 46 4.97 1.53 -17.30
C PRO A 46 6.28 1.88 -18.03
N ASN A 47 7.42 1.63 -17.36
CA ASN A 47 8.71 1.65 -18.04
C ASN A 47 8.64 0.65 -19.21
N ALA A 48 9.13 1.06 -20.38
CA ALA A 48 9.00 0.34 -21.65
C ALA A 48 9.04 -1.19 -21.49
N GLY A 49 7.89 -1.84 -21.73
CA GLY A 49 7.74 -3.30 -21.70
C GLY A 49 7.50 -3.95 -20.34
N LYS A 50 7.43 -3.21 -19.23
CA LYS A 50 7.11 -3.76 -17.90
C LYS A 50 5.62 -3.64 -17.60
N MET A 51 5.02 -4.73 -17.09
CA MET A 51 3.63 -4.72 -16.65
C MET A 51 3.46 -3.75 -15.48
N LYS A 52 2.42 -2.92 -15.51
CA LYS A 52 2.09 -2.01 -14.41
C LYS A 52 1.79 -2.82 -13.15
N VAL A 53 2.48 -2.50 -12.05
CA VAL A 53 2.25 -3.16 -10.75
C VAL A 53 0.86 -2.79 -10.27
N THR A 54 0.08 -3.75 -9.79
CA THR A 54 -1.30 -3.52 -9.34
C THR A 54 -1.33 -2.92 -7.94
N TYR A 55 -2.44 -2.25 -7.61
CA TYR A 55 -2.70 -1.75 -6.25
C TYR A 55 -2.53 -2.84 -5.18
N ASP A 56 -3.11 -4.02 -5.40
CA ASP A 56 -3.02 -5.15 -4.47
C ASP A 56 -1.57 -5.62 -4.24
N CYS A 57 -0.75 -5.65 -5.29
CA CYS A 57 0.67 -5.99 -5.17
C CYS A 57 1.41 -4.97 -4.31
N VAL A 58 1.19 -3.68 -4.55
CA VAL A 58 1.82 -2.60 -3.76
C VAL A 58 1.33 -2.65 -2.31
N LYS A 59 0.03 -2.81 -2.07
CA LYS A 59 -0.57 -2.98 -0.73
C LYS A 59 0.08 -4.13 0.04
N ARG A 60 0.16 -5.33 -0.53
CA ARG A 60 0.78 -6.50 0.13
C ARG A 60 2.24 -6.26 0.48
N ARG A 61 2.99 -5.60 -0.41
CA ARG A 61 4.39 -5.22 -0.16
C ARG A 61 4.52 -4.20 0.97
N ILE A 62 3.63 -3.20 1.02
CA ILE A 62 3.59 -2.22 2.12
C ILE A 62 3.30 -2.92 3.45
N LEU A 63 2.28 -3.79 3.51
CA LEU A 63 1.94 -4.54 4.72
C LEU A 63 3.12 -5.37 5.23
N THR A 64 3.80 -6.06 4.31
CA THR A 64 5.00 -6.84 4.63
C THR A 64 6.11 -5.95 5.18
N ALA A 65 6.39 -4.81 4.53
CA ALA A 65 7.42 -3.87 4.96
C ALA A 65 7.09 -3.25 6.34
N CYS A 66 5.84 -2.86 6.58
CA CYS A 66 5.40 -2.39 7.89
C CYS A 66 5.66 -3.44 8.98
N GLY A 67 5.36 -4.71 8.71
CA GLY A 67 5.67 -5.81 9.63
C GLY A 67 7.16 -5.98 9.89
N SER A 68 7.98 -5.99 8.85
CA SER A 68 9.45 -6.13 8.96
C SER A 68 10.11 -4.98 9.70
N TYR A 69 9.59 -3.76 9.56
CA TYR A 69 10.08 -2.57 10.25
C TYR A 69 9.40 -2.35 11.61
N GLY A 70 8.48 -3.20 12.05
CA GLY A 70 7.75 -2.99 13.30
C GLY A 70 6.93 -1.68 13.33
N LEU A 71 6.43 -1.24 12.17
CA LEU A 71 5.62 -0.02 12.08
C LEU A 71 4.17 -0.32 12.48
N SER A 72 3.65 0.47 13.41
CA SER A 72 2.25 0.40 13.86
C SER A 72 1.58 1.78 13.85
N GLY A 73 0.26 1.79 14.05
CA GLY A 73 -0.54 3.01 14.17
C GLY A 73 -0.36 3.97 12.99
N LYS A 74 -0.27 5.27 13.29
CA LYS A 74 -0.10 6.32 12.27
C LYS A 74 1.24 6.24 11.52
N LYS A 75 2.30 5.72 12.14
CA LYS A 75 3.62 5.61 11.47
C LYS A 75 3.54 4.65 10.28
N ALA A 76 2.84 3.53 10.44
CA ALA A 76 2.57 2.61 9.35
C ALA A 76 1.75 3.27 8.23
N CYS A 77 0.74 4.09 8.57
CA CYS A 77 -0.04 4.82 7.57
C CYS A 77 0.80 5.88 6.82
N PHE A 78 1.68 6.60 7.52
CA PHE A 78 2.60 7.54 6.86
C PHE A 78 3.54 6.83 5.90
N TYR A 79 4.05 5.66 6.27
CA TYR A 79 4.85 4.84 5.37
C TYR A 79 4.02 4.38 4.16
N ALA A 80 2.78 3.94 4.38
CA ALA A 80 1.87 3.57 3.30
C ALA A 80 1.63 4.73 2.32
N ILE A 81 1.33 5.94 2.81
CA ILE A 81 1.11 7.13 1.98
C ILE A 81 2.33 7.46 1.10
N LYS A 82 3.54 7.33 1.65
CA LYS A 82 4.79 7.61 0.93
C LYS A 82 4.95 6.73 -0.34
N ASN A 83 4.38 5.52 -0.32
CA ASN A 83 4.42 4.58 -1.44
C ASN A 83 3.42 4.89 -2.57
N PHE A 84 2.61 5.94 -2.44
CA PHE A 84 1.73 6.43 -3.49
C PHE A 84 2.23 7.77 -4.04
N GLU A 85 1.85 8.12 -5.26
CA GLU A 85 2.09 9.45 -5.86
C GLU A 85 0.82 10.03 -6.49
N GLY A 86 0.88 11.28 -6.97
CA GLY A 86 -0.21 11.93 -7.69
C GLY A 86 -1.55 11.94 -6.92
N THR A 87 -2.63 11.68 -7.66
CA THR A 87 -4.00 11.64 -7.14
C THR A 87 -4.18 10.56 -6.07
N GLU A 88 -3.47 9.43 -6.19
CA GLU A 88 -3.51 8.33 -5.23
C GLU A 88 -2.91 8.73 -3.89
N ARG A 89 -1.80 9.49 -3.88
CA ARG A 89 -1.23 10.06 -2.64
C ARG A 89 -2.20 11.01 -1.97
N THR A 90 -2.81 11.92 -2.74
CA THR A 90 -3.81 12.87 -2.21
C THR A 90 -4.98 12.13 -1.57
N PHE A 91 -5.50 11.09 -2.24
CA PHE A 91 -6.56 10.26 -1.69
C PHE A 91 -6.11 9.49 -0.44
N ALA A 92 -4.89 8.95 -0.43
CA ALA A 92 -4.33 8.27 0.75
C ALA A 92 -4.23 9.21 1.96
N GLN A 93 -3.85 10.47 1.75
CA GLN A 93 -3.87 11.48 2.81
C GLN A 93 -5.30 11.72 3.35
N SER A 94 -6.30 11.79 2.47
CA SER A 94 -7.70 11.89 2.88
C SER A 94 -8.19 10.63 3.62
N ALA A 95 -7.74 9.44 3.23
CA ALA A 95 -8.08 8.19 3.91
C ALA A 95 -7.55 8.20 5.35
N LEU A 96 -6.29 8.61 5.55
CA LEU A 96 -5.68 8.76 6.87
C LEU A 96 -6.39 9.81 7.74
N ALA A 97 -6.83 10.93 7.16
CA ALA A 97 -7.52 11.98 7.90
C ALA A 97 -8.79 11.47 8.61
N GLY A 98 -9.45 10.44 8.06
CA GLY A 98 -10.60 9.82 8.71
C GLY A 98 -10.28 8.56 9.52
N VAL A 99 -9.01 8.28 9.84
CA VAL A 99 -8.64 7.22 10.79
C VAL A 99 -8.62 7.83 12.20
N PRO A 100 -9.35 7.27 13.18
CA PRO A 100 -9.37 7.77 14.55
C PRO A 100 -7.98 7.85 15.18
N GLN A 101 -7.74 8.89 15.97
CA GLN A 101 -6.47 9.01 16.70
C GLN A 101 -6.38 7.95 17.80
N GLY A 102 -5.23 7.29 17.93
CA GLY A 102 -4.99 6.30 18.99
C GLY A 102 -5.49 4.88 18.69
N SER A 103 -6.01 4.61 17.47
CA SER A 103 -6.36 3.25 17.06
C SER A 103 -5.10 2.41 16.77
N GLU A 104 -4.97 1.24 17.41
CA GLU A 104 -3.93 0.26 17.09
C GLU A 104 -4.07 -0.27 15.64
N ASP A 105 -5.32 -0.38 15.17
CA ASP A 105 -5.68 -0.87 13.82
C ASP A 105 -5.68 0.23 12.75
N SER A 106 -4.97 1.34 12.99
CA SER A 106 -4.93 2.50 12.07
C SER A 106 -4.61 2.11 10.62
N LEU A 107 -3.71 1.14 10.42
CA LEU A 107 -3.29 0.69 9.08
C LEU A 107 -4.39 -0.11 8.37
N ALA A 108 -5.12 -0.95 9.10
CA ALA A 108 -6.22 -1.72 8.56
C ALA A 108 -7.37 -0.79 8.13
N MET A 109 -7.75 0.15 9.00
CA MET A 109 -8.79 1.16 8.69
C MET A 109 -8.39 2.08 7.52
N PHE A 110 -7.10 2.42 7.42
CA PHE A 110 -6.58 3.15 6.27
C PHE A 110 -6.76 2.34 4.98
N PHE A 111 -6.37 1.07 4.98
CA PHE A 111 -6.47 0.24 3.79
C PHE A 111 -7.91 -0.13 3.43
N GLU A 112 -8.83 -0.24 4.38
CA GLU A 112 -10.26 -0.43 4.09
C GLU A 112 -10.80 0.67 3.17
N LYS A 113 -10.43 1.93 3.42
CA LYS A 113 -10.81 3.07 2.57
C LYS A 113 -10.13 3.05 1.21
N MET A 114 -8.84 2.68 1.20
CA MET A 114 -8.09 2.56 -0.05
C MET A 114 -8.63 1.42 -0.91
N ASP A 115 -9.01 0.29 -0.31
CA ASP A 115 -9.62 -0.87 -0.96
C ASP A 115 -10.97 -0.49 -1.57
N GLY A 116 -11.81 0.23 -0.83
CA GLY A 116 -13.11 0.70 -1.32
C GLY A 116 -13.01 1.49 -2.64
N LYS A 117 -11.88 2.19 -2.87
CA LYS A 117 -11.64 2.92 -4.11
C LYS A 117 -10.86 2.10 -5.15
N TYR A 118 -9.78 1.43 -4.76
CA TYR A 118 -8.80 0.90 -5.72
C TYR A 118 -8.84 -0.61 -5.92
N LEU A 119 -9.52 -1.37 -5.06
CA LEU A 119 -9.65 -2.82 -5.22
C LEU A 119 -10.41 -3.18 -6.50
N ASN A 120 -11.39 -2.34 -6.86
CA ASN A 120 -12.23 -2.50 -8.05
C ASN A 120 -11.69 -1.76 -9.29
N TYR A 121 -10.74 -0.83 -9.11
CA TYR A 121 -10.19 0.03 -10.17
C TYR A 121 -9.13 -0.65 -11.05
N TRP A 122 -9.20 -1.98 -11.11
CA TRP A 122 -8.40 -2.90 -11.92
C TRP A 122 -7.15 -3.50 -11.28
N SER A 123 -7.07 -4.81 -11.39
CA SER A 123 -5.80 -5.47 -11.67
C SER A 123 -5.64 -5.51 -13.19
N GLU A 124 -5.25 -4.39 -13.82
CA GLU A 124 -4.96 -4.32 -15.28
C GLU A 124 -4.09 -5.48 -15.72
N GLY A 125 -3.08 -5.81 -14.90
CA GLY A 125 -2.22 -6.95 -15.13
C GLY A 125 -2.92 -8.31 -15.05
N ARG A 126 -3.94 -8.47 -14.20
CA ARG A 126 -4.73 -9.72 -14.13
C ARG A 126 -5.73 -9.77 -15.26
N ALA A 127 -6.48 -8.70 -15.53
CA ALA A 127 -7.39 -8.65 -16.67
C ALA A 127 -6.62 -8.87 -17.98
N LEU A 128 -5.46 -8.23 -18.15
CA LEU A 128 -4.56 -8.43 -19.30
C LEU A 128 -3.96 -9.84 -19.32
N SER A 129 -3.51 -10.37 -18.18
CA SER A 129 -3.00 -11.75 -18.10
C SER A 129 -4.08 -12.79 -18.42
N GLU A 130 -5.29 -12.61 -17.90
CA GLU A 130 -6.44 -13.46 -18.19
C GLU A 130 -6.81 -13.32 -19.67
N PHE A 131 -6.95 -12.08 -20.19
CA PHE A 131 -7.24 -11.81 -21.60
C PHE A 131 -6.22 -12.47 -22.54
N THR A 132 -4.93 -12.34 -22.26
CA THR A 132 -3.84 -12.90 -23.09
C THR A 132 -3.70 -14.41 -23.00
N LYS A 133 -4.09 -15.03 -21.88
CA LYS A 133 -3.95 -16.47 -21.64
C LYS A 133 -5.25 -17.26 -21.83
N LEU A 134 -6.39 -16.58 -21.93
CA LEU A 134 -7.69 -17.24 -22.08
C LEU A 134 -7.67 -18.11 -23.33
N LYS A 135 -8.06 -19.37 -23.15
CA LYS A 135 -8.26 -20.34 -24.24
C LYS A 135 -9.67 -20.89 -24.13
N LYS A 136 -10.22 -21.27 -25.26
CA LYS A 136 -11.47 -22.04 -25.34
C LYS A 136 -11.26 -23.40 -24.68
N ASN A 137 -12.18 -23.80 -23.82
CA ASN A 137 -12.15 -25.14 -23.24
C ASN A 137 -12.52 -26.21 -24.28
N ALA A 138 -12.10 -27.46 -24.06
CA ALA A 138 -12.34 -28.56 -25.01
C ALA A 138 -13.83 -28.77 -25.35
N ASN A 139 -14.73 -28.62 -24.36
CA ASN A 139 -16.17 -28.81 -24.50
C ASN A 139 -16.98 -27.51 -24.57
N GLU A 140 -16.31 -26.36 -24.66
CA GLU A 140 -16.96 -25.04 -24.74
C GLU A 140 -17.20 -24.67 -26.21
N ASP A 141 -18.35 -24.05 -26.51
CA ASP A 141 -18.63 -23.53 -27.83
C ASP A 141 -17.97 -22.15 -28.06
N PRO A 142 -17.69 -21.77 -29.33
CA PRO A 142 -17.01 -20.51 -29.62
C PRO A 142 -17.74 -19.25 -29.13
N ILE A 143 -19.08 -19.27 -29.02
CA ILE A 143 -19.85 -18.11 -28.58
C ILE A 143 -19.68 -17.92 -27.07
N THR A 144 -19.73 -18.99 -26.29
CA THR A 144 -19.46 -18.97 -24.84
C THR A 144 -18.04 -18.50 -24.54
N TYR A 145 -17.05 -18.95 -25.32
CA TYR A 145 -15.67 -18.46 -25.23
C TYR A 145 -15.57 -16.96 -25.56
N LEU A 146 -16.20 -16.49 -26.64
CA LEU A 146 -16.22 -15.08 -27.02
C LEU A 146 -16.84 -14.19 -25.94
N ASN A 147 -17.92 -14.65 -25.31
CA ASN A 147 -18.60 -13.93 -24.24
C ASN A 147 -17.66 -13.75 -23.03
N ARG A 148 -16.97 -14.81 -22.60
CA ARG A 148 -15.98 -14.72 -21.52
C ARG A 148 -14.83 -13.77 -21.85
N LEU A 149 -14.30 -13.85 -23.07
CA LEU A 149 -13.21 -12.99 -23.53
C LEU A 149 -13.66 -11.51 -23.58
N SER A 150 -14.90 -11.26 -24.03
CA SER A 150 -15.49 -9.93 -24.12
C SER A 150 -15.76 -9.30 -22.75
N GLU A 151 -16.19 -10.10 -21.76
CA GLU A 151 -16.37 -9.60 -20.38
C GLU A 151 -15.04 -9.11 -19.78
N ILE A 152 -13.92 -9.80 -20.07
CA ILE A 152 -12.60 -9.36 -19.64
C ILE A 152 -12.16 -8.12 -20.45
N ALA A 153 -12.43 -8.10 -21.75
CA ALA A 153 -12.10 -6.98 -22.64
C ALA A 153 -12.79 -5.67 -22.27
N LYS A 154 -14.03 -5.69 -21.74
CA LYS A 154 -14.72 -4.50 -21.18
C LYS A 154 -13.94 -3.81 -20.07
N THR A 155 -13.03 -4.56 -19.43
CA THR A 155 -12.14 -4.10 -18.37
C THR A 155 -10.71 -3.85 -18.86
N LEU A 156 -10.53 -3.62 -20.17
CA LEU A 156 -9.24 -3.30 -20.78
C LEU A 156 -9.42 -2.25 -21.90
N PRO A 157 -8.43 -1.40 -22.18
CA PRO A 157 -8.46 -0.47 -23.32
C PRO A 157 -8.09 -1.20 -24.62
N VAL A 158 -8.83 -2.26 -24.97
CA VAL A 158 -8.58 -3.08 -26.16
C VAL A 158 -9.52 -2.72 -27.30
N SER A 159 -8.99 -2.67 -28.52
CA SER A 159 -9.80 -2.47 -29.73
C SER A 159 -10.55 -3.74 -30.15
N ASP A 160 -11.60 -3.59 -30.95
CA ASP A 160 -12.32 -4.71 -31.57
C ASP A 160 -11.37 -5.62 -32.39
N GLY A 161 -10.34 -5.03 -32.99
CA GLY A 161 -9.29 -5.76 -33.72
C GLY A 161 -8.44 -6.65 -32.81
N GLU A 162 -8.09 -6.17 -31.62
CA GLU A 162 -7.35 -6.95 -30.62
C GLU A 162 -8.20 -8.03 -29.97
N LEU A 163 -9.48 -7.74 -29.70
CA LEU A 163 -10.45 -8.74 -29.25
C LEU A 163 -10.58 -9.87 -30.27
N ARG A 164 -10.74 -9.53 -31.55
CA ARG A 164 -10.82 -10.51 -32.65
C ARG A 164 -9.53 -11.33 -32.78
N LYS A 165 -8.37 -10.69 -32.67
CA LYS A 165 -7.07 -11.37 -32.72
C LYS A 165 -6.95 -12.37 -31.57
N GLN A 166 -7.27 -11.95 -30.35
CA GLN A 166 -7.18 -12.81 -29.17
C GLN A 166 -8.20 -13.96 -29.21
N PHE A 167 -9.40 -13.71 -29.74
CA PHE A 167 -10.39 -14.75 -29.98
C PHE A 167 -9.84 -15.83 -30.92
N LEU A 168 -9.32 -15.45 -32.09
CA LEU A 168 -8.76 -16.39 -33.06
C LEU A 168 -7.54 -17.15 -32.53
N GLN A 169 -6.71 -16.51 -31.70
CA GLN A 169 -5.54 -17.15 -31.09
C GLN A 169 -5.91 -18.15 -29.99
N GLY A 170 -7.10 -18.07 -29.40
CA GLY A 170 -7.52 -18.92 -28.30
C GLY A 170 -8.52 -20.01 -28.65
N LEU A 171 -8.97 -20.09 -29.91
CA LEU A 171 -9.62 -21.27 -30.48
C LEU A 171 -8.63 -22.42 -30.63
#